data_AF-A0A946ZJ28-F1
#
_entry.id   AF-A0A946ZJ28-F1
#
_cell.length_a   1.000
_cell.length_b   1.000
_cell.length_c   1.000
_cell.angle_alpha   90.00
_cell.angle_beta   90.00
_cell.angle_gamma   90.00
#
_symmetry.space_group_name_H-M   'P 1'
#
loop_
_entity.id
_entity.type
_entity.pdbx_description
1 polymer ?
#
loop_
_entity_poly.entity_id
_entity_poly.type
_entity_poly.pdbx_seq_one_letter_code
_entity_poly.pdbx_strand_id
1 'polypeptide(L)'
;DKMIAIAFFSFLIIFFWAIFEQAPGTLTIFAKDYTNRVLTGNSSLIFLIVNTLVCIVPLAIINWVLVKLFKQTFKNYSLSNIILSISFVIIWIITLWMLTNEWYKAGFLSLGDGFRGFLRIDLATEPLTEVQASWFGILNSLFIITFAPLFSKWWESKYNPSANMKYAIGLFLLALGMACVAFGAAGIEPGAKTASVSMIWLILVYLFHTLGELCISPVALSLISKLSPARMIAFMFGVYYLAVAIGMKLAGVFGENVDNVANENGISYFFWVLTAIAAVLGLFSILMKPVIGKLMHGVR
;
A
#
# COMPACT_ATOMS: atom_id res chain seq x y z
N ASP A 1 17.27 -16.39 -24.53
CA ASP A 1 16.02 -17.00 -24.02
C ASP A 1 15.63 -16.54 -22.63
N LYS A 2 16.36 -16.91 -21.57
CA LYS A 2 16.02 -16.54 -20.18
C LYS A 2 15.90 -15.02 -19.94
N MET A 3 16.73 -14.22 -20.62
CA MET A 3 16.66 -12.75 -20.59
C MET A 3 15.35 -12.20 -21.20
N ILE A 4 14.80 -12.86 -22.22
CA ILE A 4 13.52 -12.48 -22.84
C ILE A 4 12.38 -12.75 -21.84
N ALA A 5 12.46 -13.86 -21.10
CA ALA A 5 11.50 -14.14 -20.03
C ALA A 5 11.58 -13.09 -18.91
N ILE A 6 12.79 -12.66 -18.49
CA ILE A 6 12.94 -11.56 -17.53
C ILE A 6 12.29 -10.28 -18.08
N ALA A 7 12.60 -9.89 -19.32
CA ALA A 7 12.03 -8.69 -19.94
C ALA A 7 10.49 -8.73 -19.99
N PHE A 8 9.91 -9.89 -20.29
CA PHE A 8 8.46 -10.11 -20.25
C PHE A 8 7.86 -9.86 -18.87
N PHE A 9 8.44 -10.45 -17.81
CA PHE A 9 7.94 -10.23 -16.45
C PHE A 9 8.17 -8.78 -15.98
N SER A 10 9.32 -8.19 -16.30
CA SER A 10 9.62 -6.78 -16.04
C SER A 10 8.61 -5.85 -16.70
N PHE A 11 8.16 -6.15 -17.92
CA PHE A 11 7.09 -5.41 -18.58
C PHE A 11 5.78 -5.47 -17.76
N LEU A 12 5.35 -6.65 -17.32
CA LEU A 12 4.16 -6.78 -16.48
C LEU A 12 4.30 -6.05 -15.13
N ILE A 13 5.49 -6.09 -14.53
CA ILE A 13 5.83 -5.38 -13.28
C ILE A 13 5.65 -3.86 -13.43
N ILE A 14 6.06 -3.27 -14.55
CA ILE A 14 5.90 -1.83 -14.79
C ILE A 14 4.44 -1.44 -14.64
N PHE A 15 3.53 -2.14 -15.32
CA PHE A 15 2.11 -1.83 -15.27
C PHE A 15 1.45 -2.21 -13.95
N PHE A 16 1.90 -3.31 -13.33
CA PHE A 16 1.44 -3.68 -12.00
C PHE A 16 1.69 -2.52 -11.02
N TRP A 17 2.92 -2.00 -10.95
CA TRP A 17 3.24 -0.90 -10.05
C TRP A 17 2.63 0.45 -10.47
N ALA A 18 2.46 0.68 -11.78
CA ALA A 18 1.78 1.86 -12.29
C ALA A 18 0.32 1.95 -11.85
N ILE A 19 -0.39 0.81 -11.81
CA ILE A 19 -1.79 0.74 -11.40
C ILE A 19 -1.91 0.57 -9.87
N PHE A 20 -0.99 -0.15 -9.24
CA PHE A 20 -1.00 -0.36 -7.79
C PHE A 20 -0.84 0.95 -7.01
N GLU A 21 -0.07 1.90 -7.54
CA GLU A 21 0.19 3.23 -6.93
C GLU A 21 0.60 3.15 -5.45
N GLN A 22 1.80 2.60 -5.15
CA GLN A 22 2.24 2.41 -3.77
C GLN A 22 2.53 3.73 -3.03
N ALA A 23 2.83 4.79 -3.77
CA ALA A 23 2.98 6.14 -3.23
C ALA A 23 1.63 6.87 -3.17
N PRO A 24 1.43 7.80 -2.21
CA PRO A 24 0.24 8.63 -2.18
C PRO A 24 0.04 9.37 -3.51
N GLY A 25 -1.08 9.10 -4.17
CA GLY A 25 -1.41 9.61 -5.49
C GLY A 25 -2.92 9.63 -5.69
N THR A 26 -3.41 8.98 -6.74
CA THR A 26 -4.82 8.98 -7.13
C THR A 26 -5.73 8.49 -6.00
N LEU A 27 -5.38 7.38 -5.35
CA LEU A 27 -6.22 6.79 -4.28
C LEU A 27 -6.26 7.67 -3.03
N THR A 28 -5.19 8.42 -2.75
CA THR A 28 -5.17 9.37 -1.62
C THR A 28 -6.00 10.62 -1.94
N ILE A 29 -5.96 11.10 -3.18
CA ILE A 29 -6.85 12.17 -3.66
C ILE A 29 -8.30 11.71 -3.61
N PHE A 30 -8.59 10.49 -4.08
CA PHE A 30 -9.92 9.89 -4.00
C PHE A 30 -10.43 9.80 -2.55
N ALA A 31 -9.56 9.36 -1.63
CA ALA A 31 -9.86 9.30 -0.20
C ALA A 31 -10.15 10.70 0.37
N LYS A 32 -9.35 11.69 0.00
CA LYS A 32 -9.47 13.05 0.52
C LYS A 32 -10.76 13.74 0.06
N ASP A 33 -11.04 13.68 -1.23
CA ASP A 33 -12.03 14.56 -1.86
C ASP A 33 -13.38 13.86 -2.06
N TYR A 34 -13.40 12.55 -2.29
CA TYR A 34 -14.61 11.81 -2.68
C TYR A 34 -15.14 10.83 -1.63
N THR A 35 -14.39 10.60 -0.54
CA THR A 35 -14.76 9.60 0.47
C THR A 35 -15.25 10.26 1.76
N ASN A 36 -16.36 9.78 2.29
CA ASN A 36 -16.82 10.17 3.62
C ASN A 36 -15.93 9.53 4.69
N ARG A 37 -15.02 10.34 5.26
CA ARG A 37 -14.06 9.92 6.27
C ARG A 37 -14.44 10.34 7.70
N VAL A 38 -15.61 10.97 7.87
CA VAL A 38 -16.11 11.40 9.18
C VAL A 38 -16.86 10.25 9.85
N LEU A 39 -16.47 9.94 11.08
CA LEU A 39 -17.08 8.92 11.91
C LEU A 39 -17.90 9.56 13.02
N THR A 40 -19.10 9.01 13.26
CA THR A 40 -20.03 9.46 14.30
C THR A 40 -20.42 8.32 15.23
N GLY A 41 -20.82 8.64 16.46
CA GLY A 41 -21.28 7.67 17.46
C GLY A 41 -20.26 6.59 17.81
N ASN A 42 -20.73 5.35 17.95
CA ASN A 42 -19.89 4.21 18.37
C ASN A 42 -18.73 3.91 17.40
N SER A 43 -18.88 4.20 16.11
CA SER A 43 -17.83 3.96 15.11
C SER A 43 -16.62 4.86 15.32
N SER A 44 -16.82 6.09 15.81
CA SER A 44 -15.73 6.99 16.20
C SER A 44 -14.93 6.40 17.36
N LEU A 45 -15.59 5.94 18.43
CA LEU A 45 -14.91 5.36 19.58
C LEU A 45 -14.14 4.09 19.21
N ILE A 46 -14.74 3.19 18.41
CA ILE A 46 -14.08 1.99 17.93
C ILE A 46 -12.83 2.34 17.12
N PHE A 47 -12.93 3.32 16.21
CA PHE A 47 -11.79 3.78 15.43
C PHE A 47 -10.67 4.31 16.31
N LEU A 48 -10.97 5.18 17.29
CA LEU A 48 -9.96 5.74 18.19
C LEU A 48 -9.24 4.67 19.00
N ILE A 49 -9.96 3.67 19.51
CA ILE A 49 -9.37 2.53 20.23
C ILE A 49 -8.46 1.74 19.29
N VAL A 50 -8.95 1.36 18.10
CA VAL A 50 -8.17 0.58 17.14
C VAL A 50 -6.93 1.34 16.68
N ASN A 51 -7.07 2.63 16.36
CA ASN A 51 -5.96 3.51 15.98
C ASN A 51 -4.91 3.56 17.09
N THR A 52 -5.33 3.80 18.33
CA THR A 52 -4.44 3.81 19.50
C THR A 52 -3.67 2.50 19.63
N LEU A 53 -4.33 1.36 19.46
CA LEU A 53 -3.68 0.05 19.51
C LEU A 53 -2.67 -0.14 18.36
N VAL A 54 -3.06 0.21 17.13
CA VAL A 54 -2.20 0.09 15.94
C VAL A 54 -0.97 0.99 16.02
N CYS A 55 -1.07 2.16 16.65
CA CYS A 55 0.07 3.06 16.86
C CYS A 55 0.96 2.64 18.04
N ILE A 56 0.37 2.28 19.19
CA ILE A 56 1.10 2.03 20.44
C ILE A 56 1.75 0.63 20.44
N VAL A 57 1.05 -0.41 19.97
CA VAL A 57 1.52 -1.81 20.12
C VAL A 57 2.80 -2.08 19.33
N PRO A 58 2.91 -1.76 18.03
CA PRO A 58 4.14 -1.94 17.28
C PRO A 58 5.29 -1.11 17.85
N LEU A 59 5.00 0.14 18.26
CA LEU A 59 6.02 1.03 18.84
C LEU A 59 6.56 0.49 20.17
N ALA A 60 5.70 -0.09 21.02
CA ALA A 60 6.09 -0.76 22.25
C ALA A 60 6.93 -2.02 21.99
N ILE A 61 6.55 -2.84 21.01
CA ILE A 61 7.32 -4.03 20.60
C ILE A 61 8.70 -3.60 20.10
N ILE A 62 8.79 -2.62 19.21
CA ILE A 62 10.07 -2.14 18.69
C ILE A 62 10.93 -1.57 19.81
N ASN A 63 10.35 -0.78 20.73
CA ASN A 63 11.09 -0.24 21.87
C ASN A 63 11.68 -1.35 22.74
N TRP A 64 10.93 -2.44 22.98
CA TRP A 64 11.44 -3.62 23.69
C TRP A 64 12.59 -4.32 22.94
N VAL A 65 12.46 -4.50 21.62
CA VAL A 65 13.52 -5.07 20.77
C VAL A 65 14.78 -4.20 20.81
N LEU A 66 14.63 -2.87 20.75
CA LEU A 66 15.74 -1.93 20.80
C LEU A 66 16.48 -1.99 22.13
N VAL A 67 15.77 -2.07 23.26
CA VAL A 67 16.41 -2.24 24.57
C VAL A 67 17.26 -3.52 24.60
N LYS A 68 16.76 -4.63 24.03
CA LYS A 68 17.55 -5.86 23.92
C LYS A 68 18.79 -5.69 23.04
N LEU A 69 18.63 -5.01 21.90
CA LEU A 69 19.72 -4.75 20.96
C LEU A 69 20.79 -3.85 21.60
N PHE A 70 20.38 -2.77 22.27
CA PHE A 70 21.30 -1.85 22.94
C PHE A 70 22.10 -2.53 24.04
N LYS A 71 21.49 -3.42 24.84
CA LYS A 71 22.24 -4.20 25.85
C LYS A 71 23.42 -4.98 25.24
N GLN A 72 23.31 -5.40 23.99
CA GLN A 72 24.36 -6.14 23.29
C GLN A 72 25.35 -5.22 22.56
N THR A 73 24.87 -4.13 21.96
CA THR A 73 25.66 -3.29 21.04
C THR A 73 26.28 -2.04 21.69
N PHE A 74 25.84 -1.64 22.89
CA PHE A 74 26.24 -0.35 23.48
C PHE A 74 27.75 -0.21 23.70
N LYS A 75 28.46 -1.31 23.95
CA LYS A 75 29.93 -1.29 24.12
C LYS A 75 30.67 -0.85 22.85
N ASN A 76 30.17 -1.22 21.68
CA ASN A 76 30.84 -0.99 20.40
C ASN A 76 30.25 0.20 19.62
N TYR A 77 28.97 0.52 19.85
CA TYR A 77 28.20 1.50 19.07
C TYR A 77 27.35 2.43 19.95
N SER A 78 27.92 2.95 21.04
CA SER A 78 27.20 3.79 22.02
C SER A 78 26.57 5.04 21.41
N LEU A 79 27.29 5.77 20.56
CA LEU A 79 26.78 6.99 19.91
C LEU A 79 25.58 6.71 19.01
N SER A 80 25.66 5.69 18.15
CA SER A 80 24.55 5.29 17.27
C SER A 80 23.32 4.87 18.08
N ASN A 81 23.50 4.16 19.18
CA ASN A 81 22.41 3.76 20.07
C ASN A 81 21.74 4.96 20.76
N ILE A 82 22.51 5.96 21.19
CA ILE A 82 21.97 7.19 21.81
C ILE A 82 21.16 7.97 20.78
N ILE A 83 21.71 8.20 19.58
CA ILE A 83 21.01 8.91 18.50
C ILE A 83 19.71 8.18 18.15
N LEU A 84 19.75 6.86 17.98
CA LEU A 84 18.57 6.06 17.68
C LEU A 84 17.54 6.12 18.81
N SER A 85 17.97 6.11 20.07
CA SER A 85 17.08 6.24 21.24
C SER A 85 16.34 7.58 21.24
N ILE A 86 17.04 8.68 20.92
CA ILE A 86 16.44 10.01 20.83
C ILE A 86 15.37 10.05 19.72
N SER A 87 15.66 9.47 18.55
CA SER A 87 14.67 9.37 17.46
C SER A 87 13.41 8.63 17.90
N PHE A 88 13.54 7.56 18.68
CA PHE A 88 12.38 6.82 19.19
C PHE A 88 11.59 7.59 20.24
N VAL A 89 12.26 8.35 21.12
CA VAL A 89 11.58 9.26 22.06
C VAL A 89 10.77 10.32 21.30
N ILE A 90 11.33 10.89 20.24
CA ILE A 90 10.62 11.84 19.38
C ILE A 90 9.38 11.20 18.75
N ILE A 91 9.50 9.98 18.21
CA ILE A 91 8.36 9.24 17.64
C ILE A 91 7.28 8.99 18.69
N TRP A 92 7.65 8.62 19.93
CA TRP A 92 6.69 8.47 21.04
C TRP A 92 5.97 9.77 21.36
N ILE A 93 6.69 10.89 21.47
CA ILE A 93 6.10 12.20 21.75
C ILE A 93 5.10 12.57 20.64
N ILE A 94 5.49 12.43 19.36
CA ILE A 94 4.61 12.73 18.22
C ILE A 94 3.38 11.83 18.22
N THR A 95 3.55 10.54 18.50
CA THR A 95 2.44 9.57 18.51
C THR A 95 1.46 9.87 19.63
N LEU A 96 1.95 10.12 20.85
CA LEU A 96 1.11 10.48 21.99
C LEU A 96 0.42 11.84 21.78
N TRP A 97 1.11 12.82 21.20
CA TRP A 97 0.52 14.09 20.83
C TRP A 97 -0.59 13.94 19.80
N MET A 98 -0.34 13.16 18.73
CA MET A 98 -1.31 12.88 17.67
C MET A 98 -2.57 12.22 18.24
N LEU A 99 -2.42 11.16 19.05
CA LEU A 99 -3.53 10.48 19.70
C LEU A 99 -4.27 11.41 20.66
N THR A 100 -3.55 12.19 21.47
CA THR A 100 -4.17 13.18 22.38
C THR A 100 -5.03 14.18 21.61
N ASN A 101 -4.52 14.69 20.48
CA ASN A 101 -5.25 15.60 19.60
C ASN A 101 -6.51 14.94 19.01
N GLU A 102 -6.44 13.69 18.55
CA GLU A 102 -7.57 12.96 17.98
C GLU A 102 -8.65 12.66 19.02
N TRP A 103 -8.27 12.18 20.20
CA TRP A 103 -9.19 11.90 21.31
C TRP A 103 -9.83 13.19 21.86
N TYR A 104 -9.09 14.31 21.88
CA TYR A 104 -9.62 15.62 22.25
C TYR A 104 -10.62 16.13 21.21
N LYS A 105 -10.25 16.14 19.92
CA LYS A 105 -11.13 16.58 18.83
C LYS A 105 -12.39 15.73 18.72
N ALA A 106 -12.32 14.44 19.08
CA ALA A 106 -13.48 13.56 19.13
C ALA A 106 -14.40 13.76 20.34
N GLY A 107 -13.99 14.59 21.33
CA GLY A 107 -14.77 14.89 22.52
C GLY A 107 -14.67 13.85 23.65
N PHE A 108 -13.83 12.82 23.51
CA PHE A 108 -13.62 11.79 24.54
C PHE A 108 -12.53 12.14 25.55
N LEU A 109 -11.76 13.20 25.31
CA LEU A 109 -10.71 13.70 26.19
C LEU A 109 -10.92 15.20 26.44
N SER A 110 -10.87 15.62 27.70
CA SER A 110 -10.87 17.03 28.09
C SER A 110 -9.47 17.47 28.46
N LEU A 111 -9.01 18.60 27.91
CA LEU A 111 -7.70 19.19 28.17
C LEU A 111 -7.88 20.60 28.75
N GLY A 112 -7.17 20.91 29.84
CA GLY A 112 -7.14 22.27 30.37
C GLY A 112 -6.48 23.24 29.40
N ASP A 113 -6.94 24.49 29.37
CA ASP A 113 -6.53 25.49 28.37
C ASP A 113 -5.00 25.72 28.29
N GLY A 114 -4.32 25.71 29.44
CA GLY A 114 -2.85 25.86 29.49
C GLY A 114 -2.12 24.69 28.82
N PHE A 115 -2.56 23.45 29.06
CA PHE A 115 -1.93 22.26 28.48
C PHE A 115 -2.27 22.12 26.99
N ARG A 116 -3.50 22.45 26.59
CA ARG A 116 -3.91 22.53 25.18
C ARG A 116 -3.08 23.55 24.39
N GLY A 117 -2.86 24.74 24.98
CA GLY A 117 -2.01 25.78 24.39
C GLY A 117 -0.56 25.35 24.24
N PHE A 118 -0.01 24.65 25.24
CA PHE A 118 1.33 24.05 25.16
C PHE A 118 1.44 23.03 24.00
N LEU A 119 0.43 22.17 23.85
CA LEU A 119 0.37 21.17 22.78
C LEU A 119 -0.05 21.74 21.42
N ARG A 120 -0.39 23.03 21.32
CA ARG A 120 -0.89 23.68 20.09
C ARG A 120 -2.08 22.95 19.45
N ILE A 121 -3.02 22.51 20.27
CA ILE A 121 -4.24 21.83 19.82
C ILE A 121 -5.36 22.86 19.65
N ASP A 122 -5.91 22.95 18.44
CA ASP A 122 -7.01 23.86 18.13
C ASP A 122 -8.26 23.52 18.93
N LEU A 123 -9.02 24.57 19.29
CA LEU A 123 -10.29 24.39 20.00
C LEU A 123 -11.29 23.69 19.05
N ALA A 124 -11.75 22.50 19.41
CA ALA A 124 -12.79 21.80 18.66
C ALA A 124 -14.15 22.37 19.06
N THR A 125 -14.87 22.97 18.10
CA THR A 125 -16.23 23.49 18.31
C THR A 125 -17.28 22.40 18.29
N GLU A 126 -17.02 21.32 17.56
CA GLU A 126 -17.86 20.12 17.48
C GLU A 126 -16.98 18.86 17.57
N PRO A 127 -17.46 17.78 18.22
CA PRO A 127 -16.73 16.53 18.28
C PRO A 127 -16.66 15.90 16.87
N LEU A 128 -15.46 15.85 16.31
CA LEU A 128 -15.20 15.31 14.98
C LEU A 128 -14.12 14.24 15.07
N THR A 129 -14.42 13.06 14.51
CA THR A 129 -13.43 12.02 14.25
C THR A 129 -13.34 11.82 12.76
N GLU A 130 -12.19 12.16 12.17
CA GLU A 130 -11.96 12.03 10.74
C GLU A 130 -10.76 11.11 10.50
N VAL A 131 -10.96 10.08 9.67
CA VAL A 131 -9.85 9.20 9.24
C VAL A 131 -9.02 9.96 8.21
N GLN A 132 -7.71 10.14 8.40
CA GLN A 132 -6.88 10.85 7.42
C GLN A 132 -6.81 10.11 6.07
N ALA A 133 -6.72 10.84 4.95
CA ALA A 133 -6.65 10.21 3.63
C ALA A 133 -5.38 9.34 3.44
N SER A 134 -4.25 9.76 4.00
CA SER A 134 -2.97 9.03 3.96
C SER A 134 -3.00 7.73 4.77
N TRP A 135 -3.92 7.61 5.73
CA TRP A 135 -4.03 6.46 6.62
C TRP A 135 -4.43 5.17 5.90
N PHE A 136 -5.13 5.28 4.77
CA PHE A 136 -5.45 4.12 3.94
C PHE A 136 -4.19 3.41 3.42
N GLY A 137 -3.06 4.11 3.28
CA GLY A 137 -1.77 3.49 2.91
C GLY A 137 -1.26 2.47 3.93
N ILE A 138 -1.64 2.59 5.21
CA ILE A 138 -1.26 1.64 6.26
C ILE A 138 -1.92 0.27 6.02
N LEU A 139 -3.08 0.23 5.36
CA LEU A 139 -3.79 -1.00 5.08
C LEU A 139 -2.96 -1.99 4.25
N ASN A 140 -2.09 -1.51 3.35
CA ASN A 140 -1.19 -2.38 2.60
C ASN A 140 -0.27 -3.17 3.54
N SER A 141 0.47 -2.49 4.43
CA SER A 141 1.34 -3.14 5.42
C SER A 141 0.57 -4.09 6.33
N LEU A 142 -0.62 -3.69 6.79
CA LEU A 142 -1.48 -4.54 7.62
C LEU A 142 -1.84 -5.84 6.89
N PHE A 143 -2.34 -5.75 5.66
CA PHE A 143 -2.74 -6.91 4.88
C PHE A 143 -1.56 -7.79 4.48
N ILE A 144 -0.37 -7.24 4.22
CA ILE A 144 0.84 -8.05 4.03
C ILE A 144 1.10 -8.89 5.27
N ILE A 145 1.14 -8.28 6.46
CA ILE A 145 1.43 -8.99 7.72
C ILE A 145 0.37 -10.07 7.99
N THR A 146 -0.90 -9.77 7.74
CA THR A 146 -2.01 -10.70 7.97
C THR A 146 -2.01 -11.87 6.97
N PHE A 147 -1.81 -11.60 5.66
CA PHE A 147 -2.03 -12.60 4.61
C PHE A 147 -0.75 -13.25 4.08
N ALA A 148 0.43 -12.67 4.25
CA ALA A 148 1.70 -13.26 3.77
C ALA A 148 1.92 -14.71 4.27
N PRO A 149 1.63 -15.08 5.53
CA PRO A 149 1.77 -16.47 5.97
C PRO A 149 0.85 -17.44 5.22
N LEU A 150 -0.36 -17.01 4.84
CA LEU A 150 -1.30 -17.82 4.08
C LEU A 150 -0.81 -18.04 2.64
N PHE A 151 -0.28 -17.01 1.99
CA PHE A 151 0.30 -17.10 0.66
C PHE A 151 1.57 -17.97 0.64
N SER A 152 2.44 -17.85 1.64
CA SER A 152 3.62 -18.72 1.76
C SER A 152 3.23 -20.20 1.84
N LYS A 153 2.26 -20.53 2.70
CA LYS A 153 1.74 -21.91 2.82
C LYS A 153 1.12 -22.40 1.50
N TRP A 154 0.41 -21.54 0.78
CA TRP A 154 -0.15 -21.91 -0.52
C TRP A 154 0.95 -22.19 -1.55
N TRP A 155 2.02 -21.40 -1.59
CA TRP A 155 3.16 -21.59 -2.50
C TRP A 155 4.01 -22.81 -2.19
N GLU A 156 4.03 -23.26 -0.94
CA GLU A 156 4.69 -24.52 -0.53
C GLU A 156 3.82 -25.75 -0.81
N SER A 157 2.51 -25.57 -1.06
CA SER A 157 1.57 -26.66 -1.30
C SER A 157 1.68 -27.26 -2.72
N LYS A 158 1.04 -28.42 -2.92
CA LYS A 158 0.86 -29.05 -4.24
C LYS A 158 0.14 -28.16 -5.26
N TYR A 159 -0.62 -27.16 -4.79
CA TYR A 159 -1.41 -26.25 -5.62
C TYR A 159 -0.67 -24.97 -6.01
N ASN A 160 0.67 -24.95 -5.89
CA ASN A 160 1.51 -23.82 -6.27
C ASN A 160 1.37 -23.52 -7.79
N PRO A 161 0.80 -22.36 -8.19
CA PRO A 161 0.65 -21.98 -9.59
C PRO A 161 2.01 -21.66 -10.23
N SER A 162 2.10 -21.84 -11.55
CA SER A 162 3.26 -21.41 -12.33
C SER A 162 3.48 -19.89 -12.24
N ALA A 163 4.71 -19.41 -12.48
CA ALA A 163 5.06 -17.99 -12.47
C ALA A 163 4.08 -17.09 -13.26
N ASN A 164 3.80 -17.43 -14.52
CA ASN A 164 2.81 -16.74 -15.34
C ASN A 164 1.43 -16.66 -14.67
N MET A 165 1.00 -17.76 -14.05
CA MET A 165 -0.30 -17.80 -13.37
C MET A 165 -0.32 -16.94 -12.10
N LYS A 166 0.78 -16.89 -11.34
CA LYS A 166 0.89 -15.98 -10.19
C LYS A 166 0.83 -14.51 -10.63
N TYR A 167 1.50 -14.16 -11.73
CA TYR A 167 1.37 -12.83 -12.34
C TYR A 167 -0.05 -12.54 -12.80
N ALA A 168 -0.70 -13.50 -13.46
CA ALA A 168 -2.09 -13.35 -13.88
C ALA A 168 -3.03 -13.13 -12.70
N ILE A 169 -2.94 -13.96 -11.66
CA ILE A 169 -3.74 -13.82 -10.43
C ILE A 169 -3.50 -12.44 -9.82
N GLY A 170 -2.24 -12.00 -9.71
CA GLY A 170 -1.92 -10.69 -9.15
C GLY A 170 -2.50 -9.52 -9.95
N LEU A 171 -2.43 -9.59 -11.28
CA LEU A 171 -3.01 -8.58 -12.18
C LEU A 171 -4.55 -8.59 -12.18
N PHE A 172 -5.19 -9.75 -12.06
CA PHE A 172 -6.65 -9.83 -11.91
C PHE A 172 -7.13 -9.33 -10.55
N LEU A 173 -6.39 -9.59 -9.47
CA LEU A 173 -6.68 -9.01 -8.16
C LEU A 173 -6.51 -7.48 -8.20
N LEU A 174 -5.48 -6.99 -8.87
CA LEU A 174 -5.31 -5.55 -9.10
C LEU A 174 -6.49 -4.95 -9.89
N ALA A 175 -6.91 -5.62 -10.98
CA ALA A 175 -8.08 -5.22 -11.76
C ALA A 175 -9.35 -5.19 -10.92
N LEU A 176 -9.55 -6.19 -10.05
CA LEU A 176 -10.68 -6.27 -9.13
C LEU A 176 -10.67 -5.13 -8.10
N GLY A 177 -9.50 -4.80 -7.55
CA GLY A 177 -9.34 -3.63 -6.67
C GLY A 177 -9.74 -2.33 -7.36
N MET A 178 -9.23 -2.10 -8.56
CA MET A 178 -9.62 -0.94 -9.39
C MET A 178 -11.11 -0.94 -9.73
N ALA A 179 -11.70 -2.11 -10.00
CA ALA A 179 -13.12 -2.21 -10.31
C ALA A 179 -13.98 -1.85 -9.09
N CYS A 180 -13.56 -2.25 -7.88
CA CYS A 180 -14.26 -1.88 -6.64
C CYS A 180 -14.35 -0.36 -6.47
N VAL A 181 -13.24 0.38 -6.63
CA VAL A 181 -13.30 1.85 -6.55
C VAL A 181 -14.04 2.47 -7.73
N ALA A 182 -13.93 1.90 -8.93
CA ALA A 182 -14.71 2.35 -10.10
C ALA A 182 -16.22 2.25 -9.84
N PHE A 183 -16.69 1.15 -9.25
CA PHE A 183 -18.08 0.97 -8.83
C PHE A 183 -18.46 1.94 -7.70
N GLY A 184 -17.61 2.10 -6.69
CA GLY A 184 -17.84 3.06 -5.60
C GLY A 184 -17.94 4.51 -6.09
N ALA A 185 -17.24 4.84 -7.17
CA ALA A 185 -17.23 6.13 -7.82
C ALA A 185 -18.33 6.35 -8.85
N ALA A 186 -19.15 5.33 -9.18
CA ALA A 186 -20.09 5.41 -10.30
C ALA A 186 -21.19 6.48 -10.14
N GLY A 187 -21.50 6.86 -8.88
CA GLY A 187 -22.45 7.93 -8.58
C GLY A 187 -21.85 9.34 -8.55
N ILE A 188 -20.56 9.49 -8.87
CA ILE A 188 -19.88 10.80 -8.90
C ILE A 188 -20.04 11.39 -10.30
N GLU A 189 -20.75 12.51 -10.40
CA GLU A 189 -20.91 13.23 -11.67
C GLU A 189 -19.56 13.78 -12.16
N PRO A 190 -19.33 13.82 -13.49
CA PRO A 190 -18.13 14.43 -14.06
C PRO A 190 -17.94 15.88 -13.58
N GLY A 191 -16.74 16.20 -13.12
CA GLY A 191 -16.41 17.53 -12.58
C GLY A 191 -16.86 17.80 -11.14
N ALA A 192 -17.48 16.83 -10.45
CA ALA A 192 -17.76 16.95 -9.02
C ALA A 192 -16.44 17.05 -8.24
N LYS A 193 -16.31 18.07 -7.38
CA LYS A 193 -15.11 18.28 -6.56
C LYS A 193 -15.11 17.48 -5.27
N THR A 194 -16.29 17.09 -4.80
CA THR A 194 -16.45 16.30 -3.59
C THR A 194 -17.58 15.30 -3.73
N ALA A 195 -17.45 14.18 -3.04
CA ALA A 195 -18.49 13.17 -2.91
C ALA A 195 -18.45 12.52 -1.52
N SER A 196 -19.47 11.73 -1.20
CA SER A 196 -19.56 10.99 0.08
C SER A 196 -19.60 9.48 -0.16
N VAL A 197 -18.56 8.98 -0.84
CA VAL A 197 -18.39 7.53 -1.08
C VAL A 197 -17.96 6.84 0.21
N SER A 198 -18.41 5.60 0.41
CA SER A 198 -18.04 4.81 1.58
C SER A 198 -16.57 4.39 1.56
N MET A 199 -15.91 4.44 2.72
CA MET A 199 -14.52 3.99 2.91
C MET A 199 -14.29 2.51 2.57
N ILE A 200 -15.34 1.69 2.56
CA ILE A 200 -15.22 0.26 2.25
C ILE A 200 -14.59 0.01 0.88
N TRP A 201 -14.85 0.88 -0.10
CA TRP A 201 -14.31 0.74 -1.44
C TRP A 201 -12.79 0.85 -1.45
N LEU A 202 -12.23 1.82 -0.71
CA LEU A 202 -10.78 1.95 -0.54
C LEU A 202 -10.19 0.78 0.24
N ILE A 203 -10.86 0.31 1.29
CA ILE A 203 -10.41 -0.87 2.04
C ILE A 203 -10.31 -2.10 1.11
N LEU A 204 -11.30 -2.30 0.24
CA LEU A 204 -11.30 -3.38 -0.75
C LEU A 204 -10.20 -3.21 -1.80
N VAL A 205 -9.98 -1.99 -2.30
CA VAL A 205 -8.88 -1.70 -3.25
C VAL A 205 -7.55 -2.08 -2.64
N TYR A 206 -7.23 -1.56 -1.45
CA TYR A 206 -5.97 -1.88 -0.77
C TYR A 206 -5.85 -3.37 -0.44
N LEU A 207 -6.95 -4.03 -0.08
CA LEU A 207 -6.97 -5.48 0.12
C LEU A 207 -6.56 -6.21 -1.16
N PHE A 208 -7.28 -6.03 -2.26
CA PHE A 208 -7.02 -6.77 -3.49
C PHE A 208 -5.68 -6.42 -4.12
N HIS A 209 -5.28 -5.15 -4.08
CA HIS A 209 -3.95 -4.71 -4.48
C HIS A 209 -2.87 -5.49 -3.72
N THR A 210 -2.97 -5.52 -2.39
CA THR A 210 -2.00 -6.19 -1.53
C THR A 210 -1.96 -7.70 -1.78
N LEU A 211 -3.13 -8.34 -1.93
CA LEU A 211 -3.19 -9.76 -2.29
C LEU A 211 -2.53 -10.02 -3.66
N GLY A 212 -2.66 -9.08 -4.60
CA GLY A 212 -1.97 -9.14 -5.88
C GLY A 212 -0.46 -8.97 -5.76
N GLU A 213 0.00 -8.08 -4.88
CA GLU A 213 1.42 -7.89 -4.57
C GLU A 213 2.04 -9.17 -3.99
N LEU A 214 1.34 -9.85 -3.08
CA LEU A 214 1.75 -11.13 -2.51
C LEU A 214 1.87 -12.26 -3.57
N CYS A 215 1.20 -12.11 -4.71
CA CYS A 215 1.36 -13.02 -5.85
C CYS A 215 2.60 -12.72 -6.69
N ILE A 216 2.92 -11.45 -6.90
CA ILE A 216 3.92 -11.01 -7.89
C ILE A 216 5.28 -10.79 -7.26
N SER A 217 5.36 -10.06 -6.14
CA SER A 217 6.62 -9.57 -5.57
C SER A 217 7.61 -10.69 -5.19
N PRO A 218 7.20 -11.78 -4.50
CA PRO A 218 8.14 -12.87 -4.18
C PRO A 218 8.63 -13.60 -5.43
N VAL A 219 7.75 -13.74 -6.43
CA VAL A 219 8.02 -14.47 -7.68
C VAL A 219 8.96 -13.67 -8.57
N ALA A 220 8.73 -12.36 -8.71
CA ALA A 220 9.57 -11.45 -9.47
C ALA A 220 11.04 -11.56 -9.07
N LEU A 221 11.32 -11.37 -7.77
CA LEU A 221 12.67 -11.44 -7.21
C LEU A 221 13.30 -12.83 -7.39
N SER A 222 12.51 -13.89 -7.25
CA SER A 222 12.98 -15.26 -7.48
C SER A 222 13.33 -15.52 -8.95
N LEU A 223 12.52 -15.04 -9.89
CA LEU A 223 12.76 -15.22 -11.32
C LEU A 223 14.01 -14.49 -11.78
N ILE A 224 14.25 -13.28 -11.28
CA ILE A 224 15.45 -12.51 -11.61
C ILE A 224 16.69 -13.30 -11.18
N SER A 225 16.74 -13.79 -9.94
CA SER A 225 17.91 -14.55 -9.46
C SER A 225 18.10 -15.87 -10.21
N LYS A 226 17.03 -16.61 -10.53
CA LYS A 226 17.09 -17.92 -11.20
C LYS A 226 17.35 -17.85 -12.71
N LEU A 227 16.88 -16.81 -13.39
CA LEU A 227 17.00 -16.67 -14.85
C LEU A 227 18.23 -15.86 -15.26
N SER A 228 18.82 -15.08 -14.35
CA SER A 228 19.99 -14.25 -14.64
C SER A 228 21.28 -15.07 -14.74
N PRO A 229 22.22 -14.69 -15.62
CA PRO A 229 23.58 -15.22 -15.59
C PRO A 229 24.25 -14.89 -14.27
N ALA A 230 25.00 -15.84 -13.68
CA ALA A 230 25.65 -15.68 -12.36
C ALA A 230 26.46 -14.38 -12.24
N ARG A 231 27.17 -14.00 -13.30
CA ARG A 231 28.00 -12.78 -13.35
C ARG A 231 27.21 -11.46 -13.42
N MET A 232 25.89 -11.50 -13.70
CA MET A 232 25.04 -10.32 -13.94
C MET A 232 23.86 -10.20 -12.96
N ILE A 233 23.78 -11.05 -11.93
CA ILE A 233 22.64 -11.06 -10.99
C ILE A 233 22.39 -9.67 -10.40
N ALA A 234 23.44 -8.99 -9.91
CA ALA A 234 23.32 -7.65 -9.34
C ALA A 234 22.80 -6.62 -10.36
N PHE A 235 23.33 -6.64 -11.58
CA PHE A 235 22.88 -5.78 -12.66
C PHE A 235 21.40 -6.03 -13.02
N MET A 236 20.97 -7.29 -13.02
CA MET A 236 19.59 -7.68 -13.29
C MET A 236 18.60 -7.28 -12.19
N PHE A 237 19.02 -7.30 -10.92
CA PHE A 237 18.24 -6.67 -9.86
C PHE A 237 18.13 -5.15 -10.07
N GLY A 238 19.18 -4.49 -10.55
CA GLY A 238 19.13 -3.08 -10.96
C GLY A 238 18.08 -2.83 -12.06
N VAL A 239 18.05 -3.68 -13.10
CA VAL A 239 17.04 -3.59 -14.18
C VAL A 239 15.63 -3.82 -13.66
N TYR A 240 15.43 -4.74 -12.70
CA TYR A 240 14.14 -4.92 -12.06
C TYR A 240 13.69 -3.68 -11.28
N TYR A 241 14.55 -3.12 -10.43
CA TYR A 241 14.19 -1.90 -9.70
C TYR A 241 14.00 -0.69 -10.62
N LEU A 242 14.70 -0.65 -11.77
CA LEU A 242 14.42 0.33 -12.81
C LEU A 242 13.01 0.14 -13.39
N ALA A 243 12.58 -1.10 -13.65
CA ALA A 243 11.21 -1.39 -14.08
C ALA A 243 10.17 -0.95 -13.03
N VAL A 244 10.43 -1.20 -11.75
CA VAL A 244 9.59 -0.69 -10.64
C VAL A 244 9.55 0.84 -10.65
N ALA A 245 10.69 1.50 -10.81
CA ALA A 245 10.78 2.96 -10.86
C ALA A 245 10.01 3.55 -12.05
N ILE A 246 10.07 2.91 -13.22
CA ILE A 246 9.26 3.29 -14.39
C ILE A 246 7.78 3.14 -14.08
N GLY A 247 7.37 2.04 -13.43
CA GLY A 247 5.99 1.86 -12.97
C GLY A 247 5.52 2.97 -12.04
N MET A 248 6.33 3.32 -11.03
CA MET A 248 6.00 4.41 -10.10
C MET A 248 5.96 5.78 -10.79
N LYS A 249 6.81 6.02 -11.80
CA LYS A 249 6.72 7.24 -12.61
C LYS A 249 5.40 7.28 -13.41
N LEU A 250 4.98 6.15 -13.98
CA LEU A 250 3.69 6.06 -14.68
C LEU A 250 2.51 6.26 -13.72
N ALA A 251 2.57 5.72 -12.50
CA ALA A 251 1.60 6.01 -11.44
C ALA A 251 1.47 7.52 -11.17
N GLY A 252 2.60 8.23 -11.07
CA GLY A 252 2.61 9.69 -10.92
C GLY A 252 1.94 10.41 -12.09
N VAL A 253 2.25 10.00 -13.32
CA VAL A 253 1.62 10.56 -14.53
C VAL A 253 0.11 10.26 -14.57
N PHE A 254 -0.32 9.07 -14.14
CA PHE A 254 -1.74 8.75 -14.02
C PHE A 254 -2.41 9.69 -13.01
N GLY A 255 -1.83 9.83 -11.81
CA GLY A 255 -2.29 10.74 -10.76
C GLY A 255 -2.43 12.20 -11.21
N GLU A 256 -1.44 12.74 -11.93
CA GLU A 256 -1.50 14.10 -12.49
C GLU A 256 -2.64 14.31 -13.50
N ASN A 257 -3.02 13.26 -14.22
CA ASN A 257 -4.08 13.32 -15.23
C ASN A 257 -5.47 12.93 -14.70
N VAL A 258 -5.59 12.52 -13.43
CA VAL A 258 -6.87 12.11 -12.82
C VAL A 258 -7.90 13.24 -12.95
N ASP A 259 -7.53 14.47 -12.60
CA ASP A 259 -8.46 15.60 -12.59
C ASP A 259 -8.97 15.91 -14.02
N ASN A 260 -8.09 15.85 -15.01
CA ASN A 260 -8.47 16.06 -16.42
C ASN A 260 -9.47 15.01 -16.88
N VAL A 261 -9.20 13.73 -16.60
CA VAL A 261 -10.09 12.62 -16.98
C VAL A 261 -11.40 12.66 -16.18
N ALA A 262 -11.34 13.00 -14.88
CA ALA A 262 -12.49 13.09 -14.01
C ALA A 262 -13.44 14.22 -14.41
N ASN A 263 -12.91 15.35 -14.90
CA ASN A 263 -13.71 16.47 -15.40
C ASN A 263 -14.43 16.14 -16.71
N GLU A 264 -13.80 15.40 -17.62
CA GLU A 264 -14.39 15.07 -18.93
C GLU A 264 -15.31 13.85 -18.89
N ASN A 265 -14.86 12.76 -18.27
CA ASN A 265 -15.49 11.44 -18.37
C ASN A 265 -15.89 10.86 -17.00
N GLY A 266 -15.58 11.54 -15.90
CA GLY A 266 -15.83 11.08 -14.54
C GLY A 266 -14.71 10.20 -13.97
N ILE A 267 -14.51 10.28 -12.65
CA ILE A 267 -13.43 9.53 -11.97
C ILE A 267 -13.65 8.01 -11.99
N SER A 268 -14.91 7.56 -12.09
CA SER A 268 -15.24 6.15 -12.29
C SER A 268 -14.67 5.60 -13.61
N TYR A 269 -14.75 6.39 -14.69
CA TYR A 269 -14.20 6.00 -15.99
C TYR A 269 -12.69 5.79 -15.93
N PHE A 270 -11.97 6.68 -15.24
CA PHE A 270 -10.53 6.55 -15.02
C PHE A 270 -10.18 5.19 -14.38
N PHE A 271 -10.85 4.80 -13.32
CA PHE A 271 -10.61 3.52 -12.66
C PHE A 271 -10.99 2.31 -13.53
N TRP A 272 -12.07 2.39 -14.32
CA TRP A 272 -12.43 1.34 -15.27
C TRP A 272 -11.39 1.12 -16.37
N VAL A 273 -10.74 2.19 -16.85
CA VAL A 273 -9.61 2.09 -17.78
C VAL A 273 -8.46 1.31 -17.13
N LEU A 274 -8.10 1.63 -15.89
CA LEU A 274 -7.05 0.91 -15.16
C LEU A 274 -7.43 -0.56 -14.92
N THR A 275 -8.69 -0.84 -14.58
CA THR A 275 -9.23 -2.21 -14.49
C THR A 275 -9.04 -2.97 -15.79
N ALA A 276 -9.42 -2.37 -16.93
CA ALA A 276 -9.30 -3.01 -18.23
C ALA A 276 -7.84 -3.32 -18.59
N ILE A 277 -6.93 -2.36 -18.36
CA ILE A 277 -5.48 -2.57 -18.59
C ILE A 277 -4.96 -3.73 -17.74
N ALA A 278 -5.25 -3.74 -16.43
CA ALA A 278 -4.82 -4.80 -15.53
C ALA A 278 -5.38 -6.18 -15.94
N ALA A 279 -6.66 -6.26 -16.30
CA ALA A 279 -7.31 -7.49 -16.74
C ALA A 279 -6.72 -8.03 -18.06
N VAL A 280 -6.49 -7.15 -19.04
CA VAL A 280 -5.86 -7.51 -20.33
C VAL A 280 -4.45 -8.03 -20.11
N LEU A 281 -3.65 -7.39 -19.25
CA LEU A 281 -2.31 -7.86 -18.92
C LEU A 281 -2.33 -9.18 -18.14
N GLY A 282 -3.31 -9.37 -17.26
CA GLY A 282 -3.55 -10.65 -16.58
C GLY A 282 -3.82 -11.77 -17.59
N LEU A 283 -4.70 -11.54 -18.56
CA LEU A 283 -4.99 -12.48 -19.64
C LEU A 283 -3.75 -12.71 -20.53
N PHE A 284 -3.02 -11.65 -20.88
CA PHE A 284 -1.77 -11.75 -21.64
C PHE A 284 -0.74 -12.65 -20.93
N SER A 285 -0.65 -12.55 -19.60
CA SER A 285 0.23 -13.41 -18.81
C SER A 285 -0.14 -14.89 -18.90
N ILE A 286 -1.45 -15.21 -18.89
CA ILE A 286 -1.96 -16.57 -19.09
C ILE A 286 -1.64 -17.07 -20.49
N LEU A 287 -1.96 -16.28 -21.52
CA LEU A 287 -1.77 -16.65 -22.93
C LEU A 287 -0.30 -16.90 -23.27
N MET A 288 0.62 -16.17 -22.62
CA MET A 288 2.05 -16.31 -22.83
C MET A 288 2.69 -17.47 -22.05
N LYS A 289 1.95 -18.18 -21.19
CA LYS A 289 2.44 -19.34 -20.42
C LYS A 289 3.21 -20.38 -21.26
N PRO A 290 2.70 -20.90 -22.39
CA PRO A 290 3.43 -21.91 -23.18
C PRO A 290 4.71 -21.38 -23.82
N VAL A 291 4.75 -20.09 -24.18
CA VAL A 291 5.92 -19.46 -24.79
C VAL A 291 6.99 -19.20 -23.74
N ILE A 292 6.63 -18.53 -22.65
CA ILE A 292 7.55 -18.17 -21.56
C ILE A 292 8.07 -19.42 -20.85
N GLY A 293 7.23 -20.46 -20.70
CA GLY A 293 7.66 -21.75 -20.15
C GLY A 293 8.81 -22.40 -20.91
N LYS A 294 8.83 -22.29 -22.26
CA LYS A 294 9.96 -22.77 -23.08
C LYS A 294 11.23 -21.93 -22.89
N LEU A 295 11.08 -20.62 -22.72
CA LEU A 295 12.19 -19.69 -22.49
C LEU A 295 12.83 -19.83 -21.11
N MET A 296 12.10 -20.40 -20.14
CA MET A 296 12.54 -20.65 -18.77
C MET A 296 13.09 -22.07 -18.52
N HIS A 297 13.49 -22.79 -19.57
CA HIS A 297 13.97 -24.17 -19.44
C HIS A 297 15.08 -24.32 -18.39
N GLY A 298 15.00 -25.41 -17.61
CA GLY A 298 15.94 -25.72 -16.53
C GLY A 298 15.71 -24.93 -15.24
N VAL A 299 14.61 -24.18 -15.12
CA VAL A 299 14.24 -23.45 -13.90
C VAL A 299 12.87 -23.93 -13.41
N ARG A 300 12.81 -24.45 -12.18
CA ARG A 300 11.58 -24.75 -11.43
C ARG A 300 11.38 -23.74 -10.31
#